data_AF-A0A1V2Q5Q5-F1
#
_entry.id   AF-A0A1V2Q5Q5-F1
#
_cell.length_a   1.000
_cell.length_b   1.000
_cell.length_c   1.000
_cell.angle_alpha   90.00
_cell.angle_beta   90.00
_cell.angle_gamma   90.00
#
_symmetry.space_group_name_H-M   'P 1'
#
loop_
_entity.id
_entity.type
_entity.pdbx_description
1 polymer ?
#
loop_
_entity_poly.entity_id
_entity_poly.type
_entity_poly.pdbx_seq_one_letter_code
_entity_poly.pdbx_strand_id
1 'polypeptide(L)'
;MTYTPEQVERLLPTVWGGTWAWGRQNPQAPDPDMPRATSVASQGGTYWAHLADIRMAWRTAWALTREMRVALLLTYGWGWTQEEIAEHEQVSQRAISKRIARGLELLAYAMNEPDARRTAA
;
A
#
# COMPACT_ATOMS: atom_id res chain seq x y z
N MET A 1 -6.89 -15.51 2.86
CA MET A 1 -5.71 -15.01 3.59
C MET A 1 -6.13 -13.72 4.26
N THR A 2 -5.76 -13.50 5.52
CA THR A 2 -6.19 -12.30 6.27
C THR A 2 -5.03 -11.32 6.35
N TYR A 3 -5.20 -10.14 5.78
CA TYR A 3 -4.27 -9.02 5.82
C TYR A 3 -4.40 -8.24 7.13
N THR A 4 -3.27 -7.94 7.77
CA THR A 4 -3.17 -7.03 8.92
C THR A 4 -2.68 -5.64 8.51
N PRO A 5 -2.91 -4.58 9.30
CA PRO A 5 -2.39 -3.24 9.02
C PRO A 5 -0.87 -3.20 8.77
N GLU A 6 -0.09 -3.99 9.51
CA GLU A 6 1.37 -4.06 9.37
C GLU A 6 1.79 -4.74 8.05
N GLN A 7 0.98 -5.70 7.56
CA GLN A 7 1.19 -6.28 6.24
C GLN A 7 0.86 -5.27 5.14
N VAL A 8 -0.23 -4.52 5.30
CA VAL A 8 -0.61 -3.45 4.37
C VAL A 8 0.47 -2.39 4.31
N GLU A 9 0.99 -1.93 5.45
CA GLU A 9 2.07 -0.95 5.54
C GLU A 9 3.28 -1.35 4.69
N ARG A 10 3.71 -2.62 4.79
CA ARG A 10 4.84 -3.15 4.00
C ARG A 10 4.54 -3.26 2.50
N LEU A 11 3.28 -3.44 2.12
CA LEU A 11 2.84 -3.58 0.72
C LEU A 11 2.52 -2.21 0.10
N LEU A 12 2.16 -1.22 0.89
CA LEU A 12 1.65 0.05 0.41
C LEU A 12 2.61 0.80 -0.53
N PRO A 13 3.95 0.82 -0.29
CA PRO A 13 4.88 1.43 -1.23
C PRO A 13 4.82 0.85 -2.65
N THR A 14 4.38 -0.40 -2.81
CA THR A 14 4.27 -1.07 -4.12
C THR A 14 3.10 -0.58 -4.99
N VAL A 15 2.19 0.20 -4.40
CA VAL A 15 1.14 0.92 -5.11
C VAL A 15 1.76 1.99 -6.02
N TRP A 16 2.82 2.64 -5.55
CA TRP A 16 3.54 3.67 -6.27
C TRP A 16 4.76 3.04 -6.97
N GLY A 17 5.09 3.51 -8.17
CA GLY A 17 6.10 2.86 -9.01
C GLY A 17 7.49 2.82 -8.37
N GLY A 18 8.41 2.02 -8.93
CA GLY A 18 9.78 1.84 -8.44
C GLY A 18 10.68 3.07 -8.47
N THR A 19 10.16 4.24 -8.87
CA THR A 19 10.85 5.54 -8.87
C THR A 19 10.55 6.39 -7.62
N TRP A 20 9.67 5.92 -6.73
CA TRP A 20 9.30 6.61 -5.49
C TRP A 20 10.23 6.20 -4.34
N ALA A 21 10.31 7.01 -3.27
CA ALA A 21 11.30 6.86 -2.19
C ALA A 21 11.36 5.44 -1.60
N TRP A 22 10.23 4.73 -1.58
CA TRP A 22 10.11 3.35 -1.09
C TRP A 22 9.55 2.36 -2.14
N GLY A 23 9.56 2.72 -3.42
CA GLY A 23 9.06 1.85 -4.49
C GLY A 23 9.87 0.55 -4.55
N ARG A 24 9.27 -0.59 -4.21
CA ARG A 24 9.96 -1.89 -4.33
C ARG A 24 10.20 -2.21 -5.80
N GLN A 25 11.46 -2.33 -6.18
CA GLN A 25 11.87 -2.97 -7.42
C GLN A 25 11.65 -4.49 -7.29
N ASN A 26 11.21 -5.13 -8.38
CA ASN A 26 10.97 -6.57 -8.40
C ASN A 26 12.29 -7.31 -8.13
N PRO A 27 12.45 -8.04 -7.01
CA PRO A 27 13.67 -8.78 -6.71
C PRO A 27 13.88 -9.98 -7.65
N GLN A 28 12.87 -10.34 -8.45
CA GLN A 28 12.94 -11.35 -9.50
C GLN A 28 13.14 -10.75 -10.90
N ALA A 29 13.37 -9.44 -11.01
CA ALA A 29 13.77 -8.86 -12.29
C ALA A 29 15.13 -9.47 -12.67
N PRO A 30 15.25 -10.10 -13.86
CA PRO A 30 16.54 -10.60 -14.31
C PRO A 30 17.52 -9.43 -14.43
N ASP A 31 18.68 -9.54 -13.80
CA ASP A 31 19.82 -8.66 -14.05
C ASP A 31 20.17 -8.77 -15.56
N PRO A 32 20.34 -7.66 -16.31
CA PRO A 32 20.53 -7.71 -17.76
C PRO A 32 21.64 -8.66 -18.24
N ASP A 33 22.64 -8.92 -17.39
CA ASP A 33 23.84 -9.70 -17.71
C ASP A 33 23.87 -11.12 -17.09
N MET A 34 22.81 -11.60 -16.43
CA MET A 34 22.76 -12.98 -15.90
C MET A 34 21.83 -13.91 -16.70
N PRO A 35 22.21 -15.19 -16.92
CA PRO A 35 21.29 -16.18 -17.47
C PRO A 35 20.08 -16.32 -16.54
N ARG A 36 18.87 -16.22 -17.11
CA ARG A 36 17.59 -16.19 -16.40
C ARG A 36 17.55 -17.25 -15.29
N ALA A 37 17.62 -16.82 -14.04
CA ALA A 37 17.46 -17.72 -12.90
C ALA A 37 16.09 -18.40 -12.98
N THR A 38 16.06 -19.70 -12.70
CA THR A 38 14.83 -20.51 -12.69
C THR A 38 13.89 -19.95 -11.64
N SER A 39 12.80 -19.32 -12.06
CA SER A 39 11.82 -18.77 -11.13
C SER A 39 11.18 -19.90 -10.32
N VAL A 40 11.23 -19.79 -8.99
CA VAL A 40 10.51 -20.70 -8.11
C VAL A 40 9.02 -20.37 -8.23
N ALA A 41 8.32 -21.11 -9.09
CA ALA A 41 6.92 -20.85 -9.47
C ALA A 41 5.95 -20.75 -8.27
N SER A 42 6.27 -21.40 -7.14
CA SER A 42 5.41 -21.43 -5.94
C SER A 42 5.40 -20.12 -5.14
N GLN A 43 6.47 -19.31 -5.18
CA GLN A 43 6.53 -18.04 -4.46
C GLN A 43 6.13 -16.84 -5.32
N GLY A 44 6.28 -16.96 -6.64
CA GLY A 44 5.88 -15.91 -7.58
C GLY A 44 4.37 -15.61 -7.48
N GLY A 45 3.52 -16.64 -7.49
CA GLY A 45 2.06 -16.48 -7.48
C GLY A 45 1.55 -15.68 -6.29
N THR A 46 2.05 -15.94 -5.08
CA THR A 46 1.61 -15.28 -3.85
C THR A 46 2.01 -13.81 -3.79
N TYR A 47 3.22 -13.46 -4.23
CA TYR A 47 3.67 -12.07 -4.28
C TYR A 47 2.85 -11.24 -5.28
N TRP A 48 2.60 -11.77 -6.48
CA TRP A 48 1.78 -11.09 -7.48
C TRP A 48 0.32 -10.93 -7.04
N ALA A 49 -0.23 -11.90 -6.29
CA ALA A 49 -1.55 -11.78 -5.68
C ALA A 49 -1.60 -10.62 -4.67
N HIS A 50 -0.62 -10.50 -3.76
CA HIS A 50 -0.55 -9.37 -2.82
C HIS A 50 -0.46 -8.01 -3.52
N LEU A 51 0.30 -7.94 -4.61
CA LEU A 51 0.40 -6.72 -5.42
C LEU A 51 -0.93 -6.37 -6.10
N ALA A 52 -1.64 -7.36 -6.64
CA ALA A 52 -2.95 -7.14 -7.23
C ALA A 52 -3.95 -6.66 -6.18
N ASP A 53 -3.96 -7.30 -5.00
CA ASP A 53 -4.88 -6.99 -3.91
C ASP A 53 -4.67 -5.57 -3.37
N ILE A 54 -3.43 -5.16 -3.07
CA ILE A 54 -3.17 -3.80 -2.55
C ILE A 54 -3.48 -2.72 -3.59
N ARG A 55 -3.19 -2.98 -4.87
CA ARG A 55 -3.51 -2.04 -5.96
C ARG A 55 -5.01 -1.92 -6.19
N MET A 56 -5.74 -3.02 -6.07
CA MET A 56 -7.19 -3.02 -6.14
C MET A 56 -7.77 -2.27 -4.94
N ALA A 57 -7.39 -2.64 -3.71
CA ALA A 57 -7.83 -2.01 -2.48
C ALA A 57 -7.54 -0.50 -2.46
N TRP A 58 -6.36 -0.08 -2.92
CA TRP A 58 -6.06 1.35 -3.05
C TRP A 58 -7.06 2.07 -3.96
N ARG A 59 -7.49 1.45 -5.05
CA ARG A 59 -8.47 2.04 -6.00
C ARG A 59 -9.91 1.96 -5.49
N THR A 60 -10.25 0.91 -4.74
CA THR A 60 -11.64 0.55 -4.39
C THR A 60 -11.96 0.68 -2.91
N ALA A 61 -11.04 1.09 -2.04
CA ALA A 61 -11.39 1.45 -0.67
C ALA A 61 -12.20 2.75 -0.69
N TRP A 62 -13.53 2.63 -0.63
CA TRP A 62 -14.46 3.77 -0.72
C TRP A 62 -14.47 4.59 0.58
N ALA A 63 -14.31 3.92 1.72
CA ALA A 63 -14.21 4.55 3.02
C ALA A 63 -12.87 5.30 3.23
N LEU A 64 -11.90 5.12 2.33
CA LEU A 64 -10.60 5.78 2.39
C LEU A 64 -10.72 7.20 1.83
N THR A 65 -10.81 8.19 2.73
CA THR A 65 -10.98 9.60 2.37
C THR A 65 -9.74 10.18 1.69
N ARG A 66 -9.89 11.36 1.06
CA ARG A 66 -8.77 12.05 0.42
C ARG A 66 -7.64 12.35 1.40
N GLU A 67 -7.97 12.80 2.60
CA GLU A 67 -7.00 13.17 3.64
C GLU A 67 -6.21 11.96 4.12
N MET A 68 -6.86 10.80 4.22
CA MET A 68 -6.18 9.53 4.54
C MET A 68 -5.24 9.12 3.41
N ARG A 69 -5.69 9.24 2.15
CA ARG A 69 -4.84 8.95 0.97
C ARG A 69 -3.62 9.84 0.92
N VAL A 70 -3.78 11.14 1.17
CA VAL A 70 -2.67 12.10 1.22
C VAL A 70 -1.70 11.74 2.35
N ALA A 71 -2.19 11.51 3.57
CA ALA A 71 -1.33 11.14 4.69
C ALA A 71 -0.54 9.85 4.42
N LEU A 72 -1.20 8.83 3.87
CA LEU A 72 -0.55 7.57 3.50
C LEU A 72 0.48 7.75 2.37
N LEU A 73 0.15 8.54 1.34
CA LEU A 73 1.04 8.84 0.23
C LEU A 73 2.30 9.57 0.69
N LEU A 74 2.14 10.64 1.47
CA LEU A 74 3.27 11.44 1.94
C LEU A 74 4.16 10.63 2.87
N THR A 75 3.57 9.80 3.73
CA THR A 75 4.35 8.93 4.64
C THR A 75 5.08 7.82 3.88
N TYR A 76 4.35 6.99 3.14
CA TYR A 76 4.88 5.72 2.60
C TYR A 76 5.33 5.81 1.14
N GLY A 77 4.86 6.80 0.39
CA GLY A 77 5.30 7.06 -0.98
C GLY A 77 6.44 8.07 -1.04
N TRP A 78 6.30 9.18 -0.30
CA TRP A 78 7.24 10.31 -0.35
C TRP A 78 8.28 10.30 0.78
N GLY A 79 8.00 9.62 1.90
CA GLY A 79 8.93 9.51 3.02
C GLY A 79 8.91 10.69 4.00
N TRP A 80 7.86 11.51 4.00
CA TRP A 80 7.70 12.57 5.00
C TRP A 80 7.36 12.01 6.38
N THR A 81 7.84 12.70 7.40
CA THR A 81 7.47 12.50 8.80
C THR A 81 6.06 13.00 9.07
N GLN A 82 5.45 12.55 10.18
CA GLN A 82 4.12 13.02 10.55
C GLN A 82 4.12 14.50 10.94
N GLU A 83 5.23 15.02 11.47
CA GLU A 83 5.43 16.44 11.76
C GLU A 83 5.43 17.29 10.48
N GLU A 84 6.21 16.91 9.46
CA GLU A 84 6.26 17.61 8.16
C GLU A 84 4.89 17.63 7.48
N ILE A 85 4.17 16.51 7.51
CA ILE A 85 2.81 16.42 6.96
C ILE A 85 1.85 17.31 7.77
N ALA A 86 1.96 17.31 9.09
CA ALA A 86 1.10 18.11 9.96
C ALA A 86 1.30 19.62 9.72
N GLU A 87 2.55 20.04 9.56
CA GLU A 87 2.90 21.41 9.18
C GLU A 87 2.35 21.77 7.79
N HIS A 88 2.58 20.91 6.79
CA HIS A 88 2.07 21.13 5.43
C HIS A 88 0.53 21.23 5.37
N GLU A 89 -0.17 20.35 6.08
CA GLU A 89 -1.64 20.26 6.07
C GLU A 89 -2.29 21.20 7.11
N GLN A 90 -1.49 21.95 7.89
CA GLN A 90 -1.95 22.86 8.96
C GLN A 90 -2.89 22.17 9.97
N VAL A 91 -2.52 20.96 10.40
CA VAL A 91 -3.24 20.17 11.41
C VAL A 91 -2.29 19.67 12.48
N SER A 92 -2.81 19.06 13.54
CA SER A 92 -1.95 18.40 14.54
C SER A 92 -1.33 17.10 14.01
N GLN A 93 -0.13 16.77 14.46
CA GLN A 93 0.51 15.47 14.25
C GLN A 93 -0.42 14.31 14.67
N ARG A 94 -1.17 14.47 15.77
CA ARG A 94 -2.16 13.48 16.24
C ARG A 94 -3.26 13.23 15.20
N ALA A 95 -3.69 14.24 14.45
CA ALA A 95 -4.65 14.07 13.37
C ALA A 95 -4.05 13.23 12.23
N ILE A 96 -2.78 13.47 11.88
CA ILE A 96 -2.05 12.67 10.88
C ILE A 96 -1.91 11.21 11.33
N SER A 97 -1.49 10.97 12.58
CA SER A 97 -1.40 9.63 13.16
C SER A 97 -2.73 8.85 13.05
N LYS A 98 -3.85 9.50 13.40
CA LYS A 98 -5.19 8.88 13.28
C LYS A 98 -5.57 8.58 11.82
N ARG A 99 -5.26 9.49 10.88
CA ARG A 99 -5.52 9.30 9.44
C ARG A 99 -4.73 8.10 8.91
N ILE A 100 -3.46 7.97 9.29
CA ILE A 100 -2.61 6.85 8.88
C ILE A 100 -3.15 5.54 9.43
N ALA A 101 -3.34 5.44 10.75
CA ALA A 101 -3.82 4.22 11.41
C ALA A 101 -5.16 3.77 10.81
N ARG A 102 -6.12 4.69 10.69
CA ARG A 102 -7.43 4.39 10.11
C ARG A 102 -7.33 4.01 8.63
N GLY A 103 -6.45 4.67 7.88
CA GLY A 103 -6.23 4.36 6.46
C GLY A 103 -5.71 2.94 6.25
N LEU A 104 -4.75 2.50 7.08
CA LEU A 104 -4.20 1.14 7.04
C LEU A 104 -5.26 0.08 7.38
N GLU A 105 -6.08 0.33 8.42
CA GLU A 105 -7.21 -0.56 8.77
C GLU A 105 -8.20 -0.74 7.63
N LEU A 106 -8.58 0.37 6.97
CA LEU A 106 -9.54 0.35 5.88
C LEU A 106 -9.00 -0.35 4.63
N LEU A 107 -7.71 -0.20 4.35
CA LEU A 107 -7.05 -0.95 3.29
C LEU A 107 -6.97 -2.44 3.61
N ALA A 108 -6.63 -2.81 4.84
CA ALA A 108 -6.64 -4.21 5.28
C ALA A 108 -8.03 -4.83 5.13
N TYR A 109 -9.08 -4.11 5.55
CA TYR A 109 -10.47 -4.52 5.36
C TYR A 109 -10.80 -4.71 3.87
N ALA A 110 -10.44 -3.75 3.01
CA ALA A 110 -10.72 -3.83 1.58
C ALA A 110 -9.98 -4.99 0.87
N MET A 111 -8.79 -5.37 1.36
CA MET A 111 -8.05 -6.52 0.84
C MET A 111 -8.61 -7.86 1.34
N ASN A 112 -9.21 -7.88 2.53
CA ASN A 112 -9.87 -9.05 3.10
C ASN A 112 -11.27 -9.29 2.52
N GLU A 113 -11.99 -8.21 2.22
CA GLU A 113 -13.38 -8.22 1.75
C GLU A 113 -13.53 -7.48 0.41
N PRO A 114 -12.87 -7.95 -0.67
CA PRO A 114 -12.84 -7.26 -1.96
C PRO A 114 -14.23 -7.13 -2.63
N ASP A 115 -15.17 -8.02 -2.27
CA ASP A 115 -16.53 -8.08 -2.80
C ASP A 115 -17.59 -7.38 -1.93
N ALA A 116 -17.24 -6.75 -0.80
CA ALA A 116 -18.22 -6.09 0.09
C ALA A 116 -19.05 -4.97 -0.56
N ARG A 117 -18.74 -4.58 -1.79
CA ARG A 117 -19.56 -3.69 -2.63
C ARG A 117 -20.67 -4.40 -3.41
N ARG A 118 -20.57 -5.69 -3.71
CA ARG A 118 -21.54 -6.43 -4.54
C ARG A 118 -22.84 -6.80 -3.79
N THR A 119 -22.82 -6.80 -2.47
CA THR A 119 -23.94 -7.20 -1.62
C THR A 119 -24.74 -6.01 -1.04
N ALA A 120 -24.29 -4.78 -1.25
CA ALA A 120 -24.91 -3.56 -0.73
C ALA A 120 -25.61 -2.70 -1.82
N ALA A 121 -25.76 -3.23 -3.03
CA ALA A 121 -26.47 -2.62 -4.16
C ALA A 121 -27.63 -3.53 -4.57
#